data_AF-A0A5Q4FWL6-F1
#
_entry.id   AF-A0A5Q4FWL6-F1
#
_cell.length_a   1.000
_cell.length_b   1.000
_cell.length_c   1.000
_cell.angle_alpha   90.00
_cell.angle_beta   90.00
_cell.angle_gamma   90.00
#
_symmetry.space_group_name_H-M   'P 1'
#
loop_
_entity.id
_entity.type
_entity.pdbx_description
1 polymer ?
#
loop_
_entity_poly.entity_id
_entity_poly.type
_entity_poly.pdbx_seq_one_letter_code
_entity_poly.pdbx_strand_id
1 'polypeptide(L)'
;MAGEAGTDDPTTASGPSSRRVAAAAVFLLVAFAAGGIGSITQGTEVGVRYLALERPVWAPPSWLFGVVWPVLYLLIGVAAWRVWRAAGGVRAAGTALGLWLAQLVVNAVWPGVFFGLEAFGPAIAVILLLDVLVVATIVVFPRHDRLAAWLLVPYLVWILYATALNISLQILN
;
A
#
# COMPACT_ATOMS: atom_id res chain seq x y z
N MET A 1 -24.03 -62.80 -7.59
CA MET A 1 -24.74 -61.80 -6.77
C MET A 1 -23.77 -61.32 -5.71
N ALA A 2 -23.64 -59.99 -5.56
CA ALA A 2 -22.76 -59.24 -4.64
C ALA A 2 -21.26 -59.26 -4.96
N GLY A 3 -20.54 -58.15 -5.04
CA GLY A 3 -20.88 -56.73 -4.88
C GLY A 3 -19.64 -55.90 -5.21
N GLU A 4 -19.78 -54.88 -6.05
CA GLU A 4 -18.71 -53.93 -6.37
C GLU A 4 -18.52 -52.98 -5.19
N ALA A 5 -17.34 -53.03 -4.57
CA ALA A 5 -16.89 -52.04 -3.60
C ALA A 5 -16.43 -50.80 -4.38
N GLY A 6 -17.33 -49.83 -4.53
CA GLY A 6 -16.99 -48.48 -4.96
C GLY A 6 -16.04 -47.85 -3.95
N THR A 7 -14.78 -47.73 -4.32
CA THR A 7 -13.81 -46.89 -3.62
C THR A 7 -14.16 -45.45 -3.92
N ASP A 8 -14.77 -44.76 -2.95
CA ASP A 8 -14.96 -43.31 -2.98
C ASP A 8 -13.58 -42.64 -3.07
N ASP A 9 -13.25 -42.12 -4.25
CA ASP A 9 -12.08 -41.29 -4.48
C ASP A 9 -12.31 -39.93 -3.79
N PRO A 10 -11.49 -39.54 -2.79
CA PRO A 10 -11.57 -38.24 -2.16
C PRO A 10 -10.92 -37.22 -3.11
N THR A 11 -11.62 -36.93 -4.20
CA THR A 11 -11.39 -35.74 -5.03
C THR A 11 -11.67 -34.52 -4.15
N THR A 12 -10.65 -34.09 -3.44
CA THR A 12 -10.59 -32.80 -2.75
C THR A 12 -10.74 -31.72 -3.81
N ALA A 13 -11.98 -31.32 -4.04
CA ALA A 13 -12.37 -30.22 -4.89
C ALA A 13 -11.76 -28.92 -4.34
N SER A 14 -10.51 -28.64 -4.71
CA SER A 14 -9.87 -27.35 -4.50
C SER A 14 -10.45 -26.35 -5.50
N GLY A 15 -11.69 -25.95 -5.26
CA GLY A 15 -12.44 -25.07 -6.14
C GLY A 15 -11.80 -23.68 -6.32
N PRO A 16 -12.19 -22.92 -7.36
CA PRO A 16 -11.67 -21.58 -7.69
C PRO A 16 -11.77 -20.52 -6.58
N SER A 17 -12.37 -20.81 -5.43
CA SER A 17 -12.46 -19.96 -4.24
C SER A 17 -11.13 -19.89 -3.44
N SER A 18 -10.40 -20.99 -3.31
CA SER A 18 -9.16 -21.06 -2.52
C SER A 18 -8.05 -20.19 -3.12
N ARG A 19 -7.90 -20.25 -4.44
CA ARG A 19 -6.94 -19.44 -5.20
C ARG A 19 -7.18 -17.94 -5.02
N ARG A 20 -8.44 -17.51 -4.93
CA ARG A 20 -8.79 -16.09 -4.75
C ARG A 20 -8.46 -15.58 -3.36
N VAL A 21 -8.69 -16.40 -2.33
CA VAL A 21 -8.34 -16.07 -0.93
C VAL A 21 -6.82 -16.04 -0.76
N ALA A 22 -6.11 -17.04 -1.27
CA ALA A 22 -4.66 -17.07 -1.26
C ALA A 22 -4.06 -15.84 -1.97
N ALA A 23 -4.58 -15.47 -3.14
CA ALA A 23 -4.14 -14.27 -3.84
C ALA A 23 -4.41 -12.99 -3.03
N ALA A 24 -5.57 -12.86 -2.39
CA ALA A 24 -5.87 -11.72 -1.52
C ALA A 24 -4.85 -11.59 -0.39
N ALA A 25 -4.54 -12.71 0.28
CA ALA A 25 -3.54 -12.75 1.34
C ALA A 25 -2.16 -12.30 0.81
N VAL A 26 -1.74 -12.73 -0.38
CA VAL A 26 -0.46 -12.29 -0.98
C VAL A 26 -0.44 -10.79 -1.22
N PHE A 27 -1.46 -10.19 -1.84
CA PHE A 27 -1.50 -8.74 -2.08
C PHE A 27 -1.51 -7.93 -0.79
N LEU A 28 -2.24 -8.40 0.23
CA LEU A 28 -2.24 -7.79 1.55
C LEU A 28 -0.86 -7.90 2.21
N LEU A 29 -0.25 -9.08 2.21
CA LEU A 29 1.08 -9.29 2.78
C LEU A 29 2.11 -8.38 2.13
N VAL A 30 2.09 -8.22 0.81
CA VAL A 30 3.00 -7.32 0.10
C VAL A 30 2.76 -5.85 0.49
N ALA A 31 1.50 -5.40 0.59
CA ALA A 31 1.18 -4.05 1.01
C ALA A 31 1.62 -3.77 2.46
N PHE A 32 1.31 -4.69 3.39
CA PHE A 32 1.73 -4.58 4.78
C PHE A 32 3.25 -4.72 4.95
N ALA A 33 3.93 -5.51 4.12
CA ALA A 33 5.39 -5.61 4.13
C ALA A 33 6.05 -4.26 3.80
N ALA A 34 5.52 -3.52 2.82
CA ALA A 34 6.00 -2.16 2.53
C ALA A 34 5.88 -1.24 3.76
N GLY A 35 4.74 -1.30 4.47
CA GLY A 35 4.54 -0.56 5.72
C GLY A 35 5.45 -1.00 6.87
N GLY A 36 5.70 -2.30 6.98
CA GLY A 36 6.66 -2.85 7.94
C GLY A 36 8.08 -2.35 7.68
N ILE A 37 8.52 -2.35 6.42
CA ILE A 37 9.83 -1.81 6.01
C ILE A 37 9.92 -0.31 6.33
N GLY A 38 8.89 0.47 5.99
CA GLY A 38 8.82 1.88 6.36
C GLY A 38 8.92 2.11 7.87
N SER A 39 8.18 1.31 8.65
CA SER A 39 8.17 1.40 10.12
C SER A 39 9.53 1.03 10.75
N ILE A 40 10.26 0.06 10.17
CA ILE A 40 11.60 -0.31 10.64
C ILE A 40 12.59 0.80 10.32
N THR A 41 12.55 1.34 9.10
CA THR A 41 13.53 2.34 8.62
C THR A 41 13.39 3.71 9.30
N GLN A 42 12.18 4.09 9.72
CA GLN A 42 11.97 5.34 10.48
C GLN A 42 12.36 5.22 11.96
N GLY A 43 12.64 4.02 12.49
CA GLY A 43 13.04 3.79 13.88
C GLY A 43 11.91 3.93 14.92
N THR A 44 12.19 3.50 16.14
CA THR A 44 11.22 3.43 17.25
C THR A 44 10.90 4.79 17.87
N GLU A 45 11.77 5.78 17.70
CA GLU A 45 11.66 7.11 18.31
C GLU A 45 11.05 8.17 17.38
N VAL A 46 10.52 7.75 16.22
CA VAL A 46 9.93 8.66 15.22
C VAL A 46 8.91 9.62 15.82
N GLY A 47 8.08 9.15 16.76
CA GLY A 47 7.07 9.97 17.42
C GLY A 47 7.69 11.06 18.31
N VAL A 48 8.76 10.74 19.04
CA VAL A 48 9.46 11.71 19.89
C VAL A 48 10.17 12.75 19.03
N ARG A 49 10.90 12.31 17.99
CA ARG A 49 11.58 13.21 17.05
C ARG A 49 10.59 14.13 16.32
N TYR A 50 9.46 13.58 15.90
CA TYR A 50 8.38 14.37 15.30
C TYR A 50 7.82 15.43 16.26
N LEU A 51 7.65 15.11 17.54
CA LEU A 51 7.16 16.06 18.54
C LEU A 51 8.18 17.16 18.87
N ALA A 52 9.48 16.90 18.66
CA ALA A 52 10.57 17.85 18.90
C ALA A 52 10.72 18.90 17.77
N LEU A 53 10.18 18.64 16.57
CA LEU A 53 10.21 19.59 15.46
C LEU A 53 9.22 20.75 15.65
N GLU A 54 9.56 21.90 15.09
CA GLU A 54 8.60 22.98 14.86
C GLU A 54 7.58 22.52 13.82
N ARG A 55 6.30 22.51 14.20
CA ARG A 55 5.21 21.93 13.40
C ARG A 55 4.17 22.99 13.07
N PRO A 56 3.56 22.92 11.87
CA PRO A 56 2.43 23.77 11.56
C PRO A 56 1.22 23.42 12.45
N VAL A 57 0.34 24.40 12.68
CA VAL A 57 -0.85 24.24 13.57
C VAL A 57 -1.83 23.14 13.14
N TRP A 58 -1.77 22.72 11.89
CA TRP A 58 -2.62 21.68 11.30
C TRP A 58 -1.95 20.30 11.24
N ALA A 59 -0.72 20.17 11.76
CA ALA A 59 -0.01 18.91 11.80
C ALA A 59 -0.75 17.90 12.71
N PRO A 60 -0.79 16.60 12.34
CA PRO A 60 -1.61 15.66 13.07
C PRO A 60 -0.90 15.22 14.37
N PRO A 61 -1.64 14.69 15.35
CA PRO A 61 -1.01 14.01 16.46
C PRO A 61 -0.29 12.74 15.97
N SER A 62 0.84 12.39 16.59
CA SER A 62 1.71 11.29 16.12
C SER A 62 1.01 9.92 16.07
N TRP A 63 0.04 9.66 16.95
CA TRP A 63 -0.72 8.41 16.95
C TRP A 63 -1.57 8.22 15.68
N LEU A 64 -1.97 9.30 15.00
CA LEU A 64 -2.83 9.22 13.82
C LEU A 64 -2.14 8.47 12.68
N PHE A 65 -0.82 8.63 12.52
CA PHE A 65 -0.04 7.87 11.55
C PHE A 65 -0.18 6.35 11.77
N GLY A 66 -0.17 5.90 13.02
CA GLY A 66 -0.31 4.48 13.38
C GLY A 66 -1.68 3.88 13.07
N VAL A 67 -2.72 4.70 12.93
CA VAL A 67 -4.08 4.25 12.58
C VAL A 67 -4.31 4.33 11.08
N VAL A 68 -3.91 5.43 10.45
CA VAL A 68 -4.20 5.69 9.04
C VAL A 68 -3.43 4.72 8.14
N TRP A 69 -2.13 4.52 8.37
CA TRP A 69 -1.32 3.67 7.50
C TRP A 69 -1.81 2.22 7.39
N PRO A 70 -2.13 1.49 8.49
CA PRO A 70 -2.70 0.15 8.39
C PRO A 70 -4.01 0.08 7.58
N VAL A 71 -4.89 1.07 7.74
CA VAL A 71 -6.13 1.16 6.96
C VAL A 71 -5.80 1.36 5.48
N LEU A 72 -4.84 2.23 5.16
CA LEU A 72 -4.41 2.46 3.78
C LEU A 72 -3.78 1.21 3.17
N TYR A 73 -2.91 0.48 3.87
CA TYR A 73 -2.32 -0.77 3.37
C TYR A 73 -3.37 -1.85 3.11
N LEU A 74 -4.42 -1.93 3.93
CA LEU A 74 -5.56 -2.78 3.67
C LEU A 74 -6.26 -2.38 2.36
N LEU A 75 -6.57 -1.09 2.17
CA LEU A 75 -7.22 -0.61 0.94
C LEU A 75 -6.36 -0.83 -0.30
N ILE A 76 -5.05 -0.56 -0.21
CA ILE A 76 -4.07 -0.73 -1.28
C ILE A 76 -3.97 -2.21 -1.70
N GLY A 77 -3.88 -3.13 -0.74
CA GLY A 77 -3.83 -4.56 -1.00
C GLY A 77 -5.13 -5.09 -1.60
N VAL A 78 -6.28 -4.67 -1.07
CA VAL A 78 -7.60 -5.04 -1.62
C VAL A 78 -7.75 -4.51 -3.05
N ALA A 79 -7.32 -3.29 -3.33
CA ALA A 79 -7.42 -2.69 -4.67
C ALA A 79 -6.63 -3.51 -5.71
N ALA A 80 -5.38 -3.89 -5.41
CA ALA A 80 -4.59 -4.73 -6.32
C ALA A 80 -5.17 -6.13 -6.52
N TRP A 81 -5.66 -6.76 -5.45
CA TRP A 81 -6.35 -8.05 -5.55
C TRP A 81 -7.58 -7.99 -6.46
N ARG A 82 -8.38 -6.91 -6.36
CA ARG A 82 -9.52 -6.68 -7.23
C ARG A 82 -9.12 -6.55 -8.69
N VAL A 83 -8.09 -5.75 -8.99
CA VAL A 83 -7.54 -5.60 -10.35
C VAL A 83 -7.03 -6.93 -10.91
N TRP A 84 -6.27 -7.69 -10.12
CA TRP A 84 -5.78 -9.02 -10.50
C TRP A 84 -6.93 -9.98 -10.84
N ARG A 85 -7.99 -9.98 -10.03
CA ARG A 85 -9.19 -10.79 -10.28
C ARG A 85 -9.92 -10.37 -11.55
N ALA A 86 -10.14 -9.07 -11.73
CA ALA A 86 -10.89 -8.53 -12.86
C ALA A 86 -10.16 -8.75 -14.20
N ALA A 87 -8.83 -8.64 -14.20
CA ALA A 87 -8.02 -8.87 -15.39
C ALA A 87 -7.79 -10.36 -15.71
N GLY A 88 -8.04 -11.27 -14.77
CA GLY A 88 -7.80 -12.70 -14.95
C GLY A 88 -6.36 -13.16 -14.65
N GLY A 89 -5.55 -12.32 -14.00
CA GLY A 89 -4.21 -12.68 -13.54
C GLY A 89 -3.17 -11.58 -13.70
N VAL A 90 -1.94 -11.86 -13.24
CA VAL A 90 -0.84 -10.87 -13.22
C VAL A 90 -0.45 -10.42 -14.62
N ARG A 91 -0.35 -11.35 -15.58
CA ARG A 91 0.07 -11.03 -16.96
C ARG A 91 -0.91 -10.09 -17.66
N ALA A 92 -2.20 -10.24 -17.41
CA ALA A 92 -3.26 -9.40 -17.99
C ALA A 92 -3.35 -8.01 -17.33
N ALA A 93 -2.94 -7.89 -16.06
CA ALA A 93 -2.89 -6.62 -15.33
C ALA A 93 -1.47 -6.05 -15.19
N GLY A 94 -0.52 -6.46 -16.05
CA GLY A 94 0.91 -6.24 -15.84
C GLY A 94 1.28 -4.77 -15.57
N THR A 95 0.79 -3.84 -16.39
CA THR A 95 1.03 -2.40 -16.19
C THR A 95 0.42 -1.88 -14.89
N ALA A 96 -0.83 -2.27 -14.58
CA ALA A 96 -1.52 -1.81 -13.38
C ALA A 96 -0.83 -2.31 -12.11
N LEU A 97 -0.49 -3.61 -12.05
CA LEU A 97 0.19 -4.20 -10.91
C LEU A 97 1.66 -3.76 -10.81
N GLY A 98 2.31 -3.46 -11.93
CA GLY A 98 3.65 -2.88 -11.95
C GLY A 98 3.68 -1.48 -11.31
N LEU A 99 2.73 -0.61 -11.66
CA LEU A 99 2.60 0.71 -11.03
C LEU A 99 2.26 0.60 -9.53
N TRP A 100 1.36 -0.32 -9.18
CA TRP A 100 1.02 -0.62 -7.78
C TRP A 100 2.23 -1.12 -6.97
N LEU A 101 3.10 -1.94 -7.57
CA LEU A 101 4.31 -2.39 -6.89
C LEU A 101 5.33 -1.25 -6.77
N ALA A 102 5.49 -0.46 -7.84
CA ALA A 102 6.42 0.68 -7.85
C ALA A 102 6.07 1.72 -6.76
N GLN A 103 4.80 2.12 -6.65
CA GLN A 103 4.40 3.03 -5.57
C GLN A 103 4.56 2.43 -4.18
N LEU A 104 4.39 1.12 -3.98
CA LEU A 104 4.69 0.48 -2.68
C LEU A 104 6.19 0.49 -2.34
N VAL A 105 7.07 0.29 -3.32
CA VAL A 105 8.52 0.38 -3.11
C VAL A 105 8.91 1.81 -2.71
N VAL A 106 8.40 2.82 -3.43
CA VAL A 106 8.67 4.22 -3.09
C VAL A 106 8.06 4.57 -1.72
N ASN A 107 6.87 4.06 -1.40
CA ASN A 107 6.24 4.22 -0.10
C ASN A 107 7.08 3.63 1.04
N ALA A 108 7.70 2.46 0.84
CA ALA A 108 8.56 1.83 1.84
C ALA A 108 9.88 2.58 2.08
N VAL A 109 10.41 3.23 1.04
CA VAL A 109 11.66 4.01 1.10
C VAL A 109 11.46 5.36 1.77
N TRP A 110 10.32 6.01 1.52
CA TRP A 110 10.07 7.39 1.96
C TRP A 110 10.27 7.64 3.47
N PRO A 111 9.74 6.81 4.41
CA PRO A 111 9.93 7.05 5.84
C PRO A 111 11.39 7.04 6.27
N GLY A 112 12.21 6.14 5.69
CA GLY A 112 13.65 6.07 5.96
C GLY A 112 14.40 7.31 5.45
N VAL A 113 14.02 7.86 4.30
CA VAL A 113 14.65 9.08 3.76
C VAL A 113 14.26 10.30 4.59
N PHE A 114 13.00 10.42 5.01
CA PHE A 114 12.53 11.56 5.78
C PHE A 114 13.02 11.53 7.23
N PHE A 115 12.77 10.43 7.95
CA PHE A 115 13.06 10.32 9.38
C PHE A 115 14.43 9.71 9.68
N GLY A 116 14.98 8.88 8.80
CA GLY A 116 16.28 8.23 9.03
C GLY A 116 17.46 9.15 8.72
N LEU A 117 17.37 9.90 7.61
CA LEU A 117 18.46 10.76 7.13
C LEU A 117 18.30 12.24 7.51
N GLU A 118 17.16 12.63 8.11
CA GLU A 118 16.79 14.03 8.40
C GLU A 118 16.95 14.96 7.18
N ALA A 119 16.88 14.37 5.97
CA ALA A 119 17.15 15.03 4.71
C ALA A 119 15.82 15.46 4.07
N PHE A 120 15.31 16.60 4.53
CA PHE A 120 14.01 17.12 4.12
C PHE A 120 13.85 17.26 2.58
N GLY A 121 14.86 17.82 1.90
CA GLY A 121 14.83 18.02 0.45
C GLY A 121 14.67 16.72 -0.36
N PRO A 122 15.57 15.72 -0.19
CA PRO A 122 15.42 14.41 -0.82
C PRO A 122 14.10 13.72 -0.51
N ALA A 123 13.60 13.82 0.73
CA ALA A 123 12.34 13.21 1.11
C ALA A 123 11.13 13.82 0.38
N ILE A 124 11.14 15.14 0.11
CA ILE A 124 10.11 15.79 -0.72
C ILE A 124 10.14 15.25 -2.15
N ALA A 125 11.31 15.05 -2.74
CA ALA A 125 11.40 14.48 -4.07
C ALA A 125 10.81 13.05 -4.11
N VAL A 126 11.07 12.25 -3.08
CA VAL A 126 10.54 10.88 -2.96
C VAL A 126 9.01 10.88 -2.78
N ILE A 127 8.45 11.75 -1.94
CA ILE A 127 6.98 11.79 -1.75
C ILE A 127 6.24 12.36 -2.96
N LEU A 128 6.84 13.33 -3.68
CA LEU A 128 6.28 13.79 -4.96
C LEU A 128 6.31 12.68 -6.03
N LEU A 129 7.37 11.88 -6.07
CA LEU A 129 7.42 10.70 -6.93
C LEU A 129 6.32 9.70 -6.53
N LEU A 130 6.08 9.52 -5.23
CA LEU A 130 5.00 8.68 -4.73
C LEU A 130 3.63 9.18 -5.19
N ASP A 131 3.36 10.49 -5.05
CA ASP A 131 2.12 11.12 -5.49
C ASP A 131 1.86 10.83 -6.97
N VAL A 132 2.88 11.02 -7.83
CA VAL A 132 2.77 10.74 -9.27
C VAL A 132 2.48 9.28 -9.55
N LEU A 133 3.17 8.34 -8.89
CA LEU A 133 2.94 6.91 -9.10
C LEU A 133 1.54 6.48 -8.63
N VAL A 134 1.03 7.05 -7.54
CA VAL A 134 -0.32 6.76 -7.03
C VAL A 134 -1.38 7.32 -7.97
N VAL A 135 -1.22 8.55 -8.46
CA VAL A 135 -2.09 9.11 -9.50
C VAL A 135 -2.07 8.24 -10.76
N ALA A 136 -0.89 7.84 -11.24
CA ALA A 136 -0.78 6.94 -12.39
C ALA A 136 -1.51 5.61 -12.16
N THR A 137 -1.37 5.03 -10.95
CA THR A 137 -2.10 3.81 -10.57
C THR A 137 -3.61 4.01 -10.61
N ILE A 138 -4.12 5.10 -10.03
CA ILE A 138 -5.55 5.47 -10.02
C ILE A 138 -6.09 5.67 -11.44
N VAL A 139 -5.31 6.24 -12.36
CA VAL A 139 -5.71 6.43 -13.75
C VAL A 139 -5.75 5.12 -14.53
N VAL A 140 -4.89 4.15 -14.20
CA VAL A 140 -4.82 2.87 -14.90
C VAL A 140 -5.83 1.84 -14.38
N PHE A 141 -6.09 1.80 -13.08
CA PHE A 141 -6.99 0.82 -12.44
C PHE A 141 -8.41 0.73 -13.04
N PRO A 142 -9.07 1.83 -13.47
CA PRO A 142 -10.40 1.80 -14.08
C PRO A 142 -10.50 0.98 -15.36
N ARG A 143 -9.38 0.66 -16.03
CA ARG A 143 -9.35 -0.26 -17.18
C ARG A 143 -9.73 -1.70 -16.80
N HIS A 144 -9.59 -2.05 -15.52
CA HIS A 144 -9.90 -3.38 -14.99
C HIS A 144 -11.01 -3.34 -13.95
N ASP A 145 -10.95 -2.40 -12.99
CA ASP A 145 -11.92 -2.28 -11.90
C ASP A 145 -12.00 -0.83 -11.39
N ARG A 146 -13.15 -0.18 -11.59
CA ARG A 146 -13.40 1.20 -11.15
C ARG A 146 -13.41 1.34 -9.63
N LEU A 147 -13.93 0.37 -8.90
CA LEU A 147 -13.95 0.42 -7.44
C LEU A 147 -12.54 0.31 -6.88
N ALA A 148 -11.67 -0.49 -7.51
CA ALA A 148 -10.27 -0.56 -7.11
C ALA A 148 -9.56 0.81 -7.19
N ALA A 149 -9.86 1.62 -8.20
CA ALA A 149 -9.33 2.98 -8.30
C ALA A 149 -9.82 3.88 -7.15
N TRP A 150 -11.13 3.81 -6.83
CA TRP A 150 -11.71 4.58 -5.73
C TRP A 150 -11.14 4.21 -4.36
N LEU A 151 -10.77 2.94 -4.15
CA LEU A 151 -10.11 2.50 -2.90
C LEU A 151 -8.74 3.17 -2.68
N LEU A 152 -8.09 3.65 -3.74
CA LEU A 152 -6.81 4.37 -3.64
C LEU A 152 -6.98 5.88 -3.45
N VAL A 153 -8.19 6.44 -3.57
CA VAL A 153 -8.43 7.87 -3.38
C VAL A 153 -8.14 8.34 -1.94
N PRO A 154 -8.60 7.63 -0.88
CA PRO A 154 -8.22 7.98 0.49
C PRO A 154 -6.71 7.97 0.71
N TYR A 155 -6.00 7.05 0.04
CA TYR A 155 -4.56 6.99 0.07
C TYR A 155 -3.92 8.21 -0.58
N LEU A 156 -4.36 8.61 -1.80
CA LEU A 156 -3.87 9.81 -2.47
C LEU A 156 -4.09 11.07 -1.61
N VAL A 157 -5.26 11.22 -1.01
CA VAL A 157 -5.55 12.37 -0.12
C VAL A 157 -4.57 12.41 1.05
N TRP A 158 -4.28 11.27 1.66
CA TRP A 158 -3.35 11.18 2.77
C TRP A 158 -1.91 11.50 2.39
N ILE A 159 -1.41 11.01 1.25
CA ILE A 159 -0.04 11.29 0.83
C ILE A 159 0.13 12.75 0.37
N LEU A 160 -0.87 13.37 -0.26
CA LEU A 160 -0.83 14.80 -0.57
C LEU A 160 -0.78 15.65 0.71
N TYR A 161 -1.53 15.25 1.74
CA TYR A 161 -1.43 15.86 3.06
C TYR A 161 -0.03 15.68 3.66
N ALA A 162 0.54 14.47 3.57
CA ALA A 162 1.91 14.22 4.02
C ALA A 162 2.95 15.03 3.23
N THR A 163 2.75 15.24 1.93
CA THR A 163 3.59 16.10 1.08
C THR A 163 3.58 17.54 1.58
N ALA A 164 2.40 18.10 1.84
CA ALA A 164 2.27 19.43 2.43
C ALA A 164 2.96 19.52 3.80
N LEU A 165 2.82 18.47 4.63
CA LEU A 165 3.47 18.40 5.93
C LEU A 165 5.00 18.37 5.80
N ASN A 166 5.55 17.59 4.87
CA ASN A 166 6.99 17.48 4.64
C ASN A 166 7.59 18.82 4.22
N ILE A 167 6.94 19.51 3.28
CA ILE A 167 7.33 20.86 2.83
C ILE A 167 7.30 21.84 4.00
N SER A 168 6.25 21.80 4.81
CA SER A 168 6.09 22.73 5.93
C SER A 168 7.13 22.51 7.02
N LEU A 169 7.46 21.25 7.33
CA LEU A 169 8.51 20.91 8.28
C LEU A 169 9.88 21.40 7.79
N GLN A 170 10.18 21.31 6.49
CA GLN A 170 11.40 21.86 5.91
C GLN A 170 11.48 23.39 5.99
N ILE A 171 10.36 24.09 5.87
CA ILE A 171 10.34 25.55 5.93
C ILE A 171 10.55 26.04 7.38
N LEU A 172 10.11 25.25 8.36
CA LEU A 172 10.14 25.62 9.78
C LEU A 172 11.43 25.19 10.51
N ASN A 173 12.20 24.23 9.98
CA ASN A 173 13.37 23.64 10.65
C ASN A 173 14.57 23.60 9.70
#